data_AF-A0A7V3I5X2-F1
#
_entry.id   AF-A0A7V3I5X2-F1
#
_cell.length_a   1.000
_cell.length_b   1.000
_cell.length_c   1.000
_cell.angle_alpha   90.00
_cell.angle_beta   90.00
_cell.angle_gamma   90.00
#
_symmetry.space_group_name_H-M   'P 1'
#
loop_
_entity.id
_entity.type
_entity.pdbx_description
1 polymer ?
#
loop_
_entity_poly.entity_id
_entity_poly.type
_entity_poly.pdbx_seq_one_letter_code
_entity_poly.pdbx_strand_id
1 'polypeptide(L)'
;MPGRWMRFAAKHAEASFVVFPNTTVCRAYCDRIRELAAEYGRDPRHLKILTAIAPVVGTTDAEARRKHQEMLEYASPEDAFALFGGCTGIDLSKYGPGDGIEEVQSEGMQFLAQYFSSVDSTREWTMREIAEFLSIASVIPVPVGDYRRIADEFERWIVEGGVDGGFNFFSIDSPVDYTTFVDLVVPELQRRGLLRKEYEASTLREHYFGKGPPRLANDHPGAAYSVYRIAPPLFNVARPRHRVEQAFILTMARVDYGELVGPKRTGRRSAYHAPFRPSPRSPFE
;
A
#
# COMPACT_ATOMS: atom_id res chain seq x y z
N MET A 1 21.01 -8.74 -9.32
CA MET A 1 20.16 -8.95 -10.52
C MET A 1 18.70 -8.75 -10.13
N PRO A 2 17.84 -8.15 -10.96
CA PRO A 2 16.43 -8.01 -10.62
C PRO A 2 15.76 -9.38 -10.49
N GLY A 3 14.98 -9.56 -9.42
CA GLY A 3 14.33 -10.82 -9.10
C GLY A 3 13.33 -11.26 -10.17
N ARG A 4 13.04 -12.57 -10.21
CA ARG A 4 12.09 -13.18 -11.16
C ARG A 4 10.74 -12.47 -11.19
N TRP A 5 10.21 -12.11 -10.02
CA TRP A 5 8.92 -11.44 -9.86
C TRP A 5 8.89 -10.03 -10.43
N MET A 6 9.98 -9.26 -10.27
CA MET A 6 10.09 -7.93 -10.86
C MET A 6 10.08 -7.99 -12.39
N ARG A 7 10.78 -8.97 -12.99
CA ARG A 7 10.75 -9.17 -14.45
C ARG A 7 9.34 -9.54 -14.94
N PHE A 8 8.63 -10.37 -14.19
CA PHE A 8 7.25 -10.72 -14.49
C PHE A 8 6.34 -9.48 -14.45
N ALA A 9 6.43 -8.68 -13.39
CA ALA A 9 5.67 -7.44 -13.26
C ALA A 9 6.01 -6.42 -14.35
N ALA A 10 7.31 -6.20 -14.64
CA ALA A 10 7.75 -5.32 -15.71
C ALA A 10 7.15 -5.71 -17.08
N LYS A 11 7.03 -7.02 -17.35
CA LYS A 11 6.44 -7.53 -18.58
C LYS A 11 4.91 -7.41 -18.63
N HIS A 12 4.21 -7.59 -17.51
CA HIS A 12 2.75 -7.84 -17.51
C HIS A 12 1.89 -6.85 -16.72
N ALA A 13 2.45 -6.09 -15.78
CA ALA A 13 1.66 -5.23 -14.91
C ALA A 13 1.27 -3.92 -15.63
N GLU A 14 -0.02 -3.58 -15.62
CA GLU A 14 -0.50 -2.21 -15.87
C GLU A 14 -0.36 -1.36 -14.59
N ALA A 15 -0.50 -2.00 -13.42
CA ALA A 15 -0.35 -1.42 -12.10
C ALA A 15 0.40 -2.40 -11.20
N SER A 16 1.46 -1.95 -10.52
CA SER A 16 2.23 -2.74 -9.55
C SER A 16 2.06 -2.13 -8.17
N PHE A 17 1.50 -2.92 -7.25
CA PHE A 17 1.40 -2.56 -5.85
C PHE A 17 2.65 -3.00 -5.10
N VAL A 18 3.24 -2.08 -4.33
CA VAL A 18 4.48 -2.29 -3.57
C VAL A 18 4.42 -1.60 -2.22
N VAL A 19 5.08 -2.19 -1.22
CA VAL A 19 5.20 -1.60 0.12
C VAL A 19 6.68 -1.44 0.41
N PHE A 20 7.09 -0.22 0.74
CA PHE A 20 8.46 0.12 1.09
C PHE A 20 8.48 0.98 2.35
N PRO A 21 9.55 0.93 3.15
CA PRO A 21 9.65 1.71 4.38
C PRO A 21 9.85 3.20 4.15
N ASN A 22 10.43 3.60 3.00
CA ASN A 22 10.73 5.00 2.69
C ASN A 22 10.76 5.28 1.18
N THR A 23 10.80 6.57 0.84
CA THR A 23 10.78 7.07 -0.55
C THR A 23 12.04 6.70 -1.33
N THR A 24 13.21 6.61 -0.70
CA THR A 24 14.47 6.24 -1.34
C THR A 24 14.43 4.81 -1.91
N VAL A 25 13.99 3.83 -1.10
CA VAL A 25 13.87 2.44 -1.54
C VAL A 25 12.77 2.31 -2.60
N CYS A 26 11.66 3.03 -2.42
CA CYS A 26 10.59 3.08 -3.41
C CYS A 26 11.07 3.62 -4.76
N ARG A 27 11.84 4.71 -4.77
CA ARG A 27 12.40 5.31 -5.98
C ARG A 27 13.29 4.33 -6.74
N ALA A 28 14.20 3.66 -6.04
CA ALA A 28 15.08 2.67 -6.65
C ALA A 28 14.29 1.53 -7.31
N TYR A 29 13.21 1.07 -6.68
CA TYR A 29 12.31 0.08 -7.28
C TYR A 29 11.59 0.62 -8.52
N CYS A 30 10.97 1.80 -8.40
CA CYS A 30 10.23 2.47 -9.47
C CYS A 30 11.08 2.65 -10.73
N ASP A 31 12.34 3.01 -10.57
CA ASP A 31 13.29 3.18 -11.67
C ASP A 31 13.61 1.85 -12.31
N ARG A 32 13.97 0.87 -11.49
CA ARG A 32 14.39 -0.42 -12.01
C ARG A 32 13.27 -1.15 -12.75
N ILE A 33 12.03 -1.12 -12.24
CA ILE A 33 10.91 -1.80 -12.90
C ILE A 33 10.52 -1.11 -14.21
N ARG A 34 10.65 0.23 -14.30
CA ARG A 34 10.38 1.01 -15.52
C ARG A 34 11.45 0.78 -16.58
N GLU A 35 12.72 0.70 -16.20
CA GLU A 35 13.80 0.27 -17.10
C GLU A 35 13.54 -1.12 -17.67
N LEU A 36 13.17 -2.08 -16.81
CA LEU A 36 12.83 -3.44 -17.25
C LEU A 36 11.60 -3.46 -18.18
N ALA A 37 10.61 -2.62 -17.94
CA ALA A 37 9.44 -2.51 -18.83
C ALA A 37 9.87 -2.06 -20.24
N ALA A 38 10.79 -1.08 -20.33
CA ALA A 38 11.39 -0.65 -21.59
C ALA A 38 12.20 -1.77 -22.26
N GLU A 39 12.96 -2.58 -21.50
CA GLU A 39 13.67 -3.76 -22.02
C GLU A 39 12.70 -4.78 -22.68
N TYR A 40 11.45 -4.85 -22.22
CA TYR A 40 10.39 -5.67 -22.81
C TYR A 40 9.62 -4.98 -23.96
N GLY A 41 10.04 -3.79 -24.39
CA GLY A 41 9.42 -3.03 -25.47
C GLY A 41 8.12 -2.30 -25.08
N ARG A 42 7.87 -2.14 -23.76
CA ARG A 42 6.73 -1.36 -23.26
C ARG A 42 7.13 0.08 -23.01
N ASP A 43 6.18 1.00 -23.16
CA ASP A 43 6.29 2.34 -22.62
C ASP A 43 6.28 2.27 -21.09
N PRO A 44 7.32 2.76 -20.38
CA PRO A 44 7.37 2.74 -18.93
C PRO A 44 6.18 3.45 -18.25
N ARG A 45 5.51 4.38 -18.95
CA ARG A 45 4.34 5.11 -18.44
C ARG A 45 3.06 4.26 -18.42
N HIS A 46 3.05 3.13 -19.14
CA HIS A 46 1.97 2.14 -19.10
C HIS A 46 2.08 1.16 -17.92
N LEU A 47 3.05 1.39 -17.01
CA LEU A 47 3.19 0.67 -15.76
C LEU A 47 3.10 1.68 -14.60
N LYS A 48 1.95 1.68 -13.94
CA LYS A 48 1.67 2.52 -12.77
C LYS A 48 2.19 1.87 -11.50
N ILE A 49 2.75 2.65 -10.58
CA ILE A 49 3.20 2.17 -9.28
C ILE A 49 2.25 2.67 -8.20
N LEU A 50 1.68 1.73 -7.44
CA LEU A 50 0.89 2.01 -6.25
C LEU A 50 1.67 1.63 -5.00
N THR A 51 1.52 2.41 -3.94
CA THR A 51 2.07 2.04 -2.63
C THR A 51 1.03 2.07 -1.52
N ALA A 52 1.34 1.46 -0.37
CA ALA A 52 0.47 1.49 0.78
C ALA A 52 0.88 2.61 1.74
N ILE A 53 -0.10 3.19 2.42
CA ILE A 53 0.13 4.14 3.51
C ILE A 53 -1.01 4.04 4.50
N ALA A 54 -0.68 4.10 5.79
CA ALA A 54 -1.63 3.98 6.90
C ALA A 54 -1.61 5.26 7.76
N PRO A 55 -2.10 6.40 7.23
CA PRO A 55 -1.95 7.68 7.91
C PRO A 55 -2.88 7.81 9.12
N VAL A 56 -2.37 8.34 10.22
CA VAL A 56 -3.19 8.77 11.36
C VAL A 56 -3.41 10.27 11.28
N VAL A 57 -4.65 10.65 10.96
CA VAL A 57 -5.01 12.03 10.62
C VAL A 57 -5.70 12.72 11.81
N GLY A 58 -5.21 13.92 12.15
CA GLY A 58 -5.88 14.85 13.07
C GLY A 58 -6.20 16.20 12.41
N THR A 59 -7.08 16.97 13.03
CA THR A 59 -7.22 18.41 12.72
C THR A 59 -6.00 19.20 13.19
N THR A 60 -5.33 18.69 14.23
CA THR A 60 -4.06 19.17 14.74
C THR A 60 -3.10 18.01 14.95
N ASP A 61 -1.82 18.35 14.97
CA ASP A 61 -0.72 17.43 15.25
C ASP A 61 -0.86 16.75 16.62
N ALA A 62 -1.37 17.48 17.62
CA ALA A 62 -1.61 16.94 18.96
C ALA A 62 -2.74 15.91 18.98
N GLU A 63 -3.83 16.16 18.24
CA GLU A 63 -4.93 15.21 18.09
C GLU A 63 -4.47 13.92 17.39
N ALA A 64 -3.71 14.04 16.30
CA ALA A 64 -3.18 12.89 15.57
C ALA A 64 -2.29 12.02 16.45
N ARG A 65 -1.38 12.63 17.23
CA ARG A 65 -0.53 11.92 18.19
C ARG A 65 -1.34 11.23 19.29
N ARG A 66 -2.38 11.89 19.81
CA ARG A 66 -3.28 11.29 20.80
C ARG A 66 -3.99 10.05 20.23
N LYS A 67 -4.53 10.14 19.01
CA LYS A 67 -5.16 9.00 18.32
C LYS A 67 -4.18 7.84 18.13
N HIS A 68 -2.97 8.13 17.67
CA HIS A 68 -1.94 7.12 17.49
C HIS A 68 -1.57 6.43 18.82
N GLN A 69 -1.47 7.19 19.91
CA GLN A 69 -1.21 6.62 21.22
C GLN A 69 -2.35 5.71 21.69
N GLU A 70 -3.60 6.13 21.49
CA GLU A 70 -4.79 5.32 21.78
C GLU A 70 -4.80 4.02 20.94
N MET A 71 -4.42 4.08 19.66
CA MET A 71 -4.27 2.89 18.81
C MET A 71 -3.22 1.92 19.37
N LEU A 72 -2.09 2.43 19.86
CA LEU A 72 -1.04 1.60 20.49
C LEU A 72 -1.54 0.90 21.76
N GLU A 73 -2.46 1.50 22.52
CA GLU A 73 -3.06 0.87 23.71
C GLU A 73 -3.93 -0.36 23.36
N TYR A 74 -4.49 -0.39 22.15
CA TYR A 74 -5.25 -1.54 21.63
C TYR A 74 -4.40 -2.51 20.81
N ALA A 75 -3.15 -2.17 20.52
CA ALA A 75 -2.29 -2.97 19.67
C ALA A 75 -1.82 -4.23 20.42
N SER A 76 -1.73 -5.34 19.70
CA SER A 76 -1.32 -6.64 20.25
C SER A 76 -0.01 -7.08 19.58
N PRO A 77 1.14 -6.99 20.29
CA PRO A 77 2.41 -7.51 19.78
C PRO A 77 2.35 -8.99 19.41
N GLU A 78 1.56 -9.78 20.14
CA GLU A 78 1.35 -11.21 19.86
C GLU A 78 0.66 -11.43 18.52
N ASP A 79 -0.39 -10.67 18.22
CA ASP A 79 -1.10 -10.75 16.95
C ASP A 79 -0.22 -10.26 15.79
N ALA A 80 0.56 -9.21 16.02
CA ALA A 80 1.54 -8.70 15.07
C ALA A 80 2.55 -9.78 14.68
N PHE A 81 3.05 -10.52 15.67
CA PHE A 81 3.97 -11.64 15.46
C PHE A 81 3.32 -12.84 14.80
N ALA A 82 2.07 -13.18 15.14
CA ALA A 82 1.35 -14.25 14.47
C ALA A 82 1.15 -13.93 12.99
N LEU A 83 0.73 -12.70 12.66
CA LEU A 83 0.57 -12.23 11.29
C LEU A 83 1.92 -12.24 10.54
N PHE A 84 2.95 -11.66 11.16
CA PHE A 84 4.26 -11.56 10.56
C PHE A 84 4.89 -12.95 10.32
N GLY A 85 4.76 -13.85 11.29
CA GLY A 85 5.23 -15.22 11.18
C GLY A 85 4.50 -15.99 10.10
N GLY A 86 3.19 -15.78 9.94
CA GLY A 86 2.42 -16.34 8.82
C GLY A 86 2.91 -15.85 7.45
N CYS A 87 3.31 -14.58 7.33
CA CYS A 87 3.79 -14.01 6.07
C CYS A 87 5.24 -14.40 5.73
N THR A 88 6.09 -14.60 6.74
CA THR A 88 7.53 -14.86 6.55
C THR A 88 7.95 -16.30 6.77
N GLY A 89 7.08 -17.13 7.35
CA GLY A 89 7.40 -18.48 7.78
C GLY A 89 8.27 -18.52 9.05
N ILE A 90 8.47 -17.40 9.73
CA ILE A 90 9.28 -17.32 10.96
C ILE A 90 8.39 -17.48 12.17
N ASP A 91 8.76 -18.41 13.04
CA ASP A 91 8.16 -18.50 14.36
C ASP A 91 8.86 -17.52 15.32
N LEU A 92 8.27 -16.33 15.47
CA LEU A 92 8.80 -15.27 16.33
C LEU A 92 8.66 -15.57 17.83
N SER A 93 7.86 -16.57 18.22
CA SER A 93 7.72 -16.96 19.63
C SER A 93 8.99 -17.58 20.23
N LYS A 94 9.96 -17.91 19.38
CA LYS A 94 11.25 -18.51 19.78
C LYS A 94 12.27 -17.49 20.27
N TYR A 95 11.98 -16.20 20.15
CA TYR A 95 12.90 -15.11 20.50
C TYR A 95 12.42 -14.37 21.74
N GLY A 96 13.36 -14.02 22.61
CA GLY A 96 13.13 -13.14 23.73
C GLY A 96 12.90 -11.69 23.26
N PRO A 97 12.15 -10.88 24.03
CA PRO A 97 11.89 -9.48 23.67
C PRO A 97 13.14 -8.61 23.51
N GLY A 98 14.24 -8.97 24.17
CA GLY A 98 15.52 -8.25 24.09
C GLY A 98 16.48 -8.77 23.01
N ASP A 99 16.13 -9.85 22.31
CA ASP A 99 17.00 -10.44 21.30
C ASP A 99 17.12 -9.52 20.08
N GLY A 100 18.29 -9.52 19.44
CA GLY A 100 18.58 -8.73 18.26
C GLY A 100 18.16 -9.43 16.96
N ILE A 101 17.81 -8.65 15.95
CA ILE A 101 17.37 -9.16 14.63
C ILE A 101 18.46 -9.94 13.88
N GLU A 102 19.74 -9.64 14.15
CA GLU A 102 20.90 -10.22 13.44
C GLU A 102 21.30 -11.62 13.94
N GLU A 103 20.78 -12.05 15.09
CA GLU A 103 21.15 -13.32 15.72
C GLU A 103 20.56 -14.55 15.01
N VAL A 104 19.80 -14.35 13.92
CA VAL A 104 18.93 -15.37 13.34
C VAL A 104 19.12 -15.51 11.83
N GLN A 105 19.42 -16.74 11.40
CA GLN A 105 19.76 -17.08 10.03
C GLN A 105 18.55 -17.70 9.29
N SER A 106 17.57 -16.88 8.89
CA SER A 106 16.47 -17.30 8.00
C SER A 106 16.19 -16.24 6.92
N GLU A 107 15.66 -16.64 5.76
CA GLU A 107 15.35 -15.70 4.65
C GLU A 107 14.37 -14.60 5.08
N GLY A 108 13.36 -14.93 5.88
CA GLY A 108 12.43 -13.92 6.42
C GLY A 108 13.10 -12.96 7.40
N MET A 109 14.15 -13.40 8.12
CA MET A 109 14.84 -12.54 9.07
C MET A 109 15.78 -11.60 8.34
N GLN A 110 16.39 -12.06 7.24
CA GLN A 110 17.13 -11.20 6.34
C GLN A 110 16.23 -10.10 5.75
N PHE A 111 14.98 -10.42 5.40
CA PHE A 111 14.01 -9.40 4.98
C PHE A 111 13.73 -8.40 6.10
N LEU A 112 13.44 -8.87 7.32
CA LEU A 112 13.24 -8.01 8.49
C LEU A 112 14.45 -7.10 8.75
N ALA A 113 15.66 -7.66 8.79
CA ALA A 113 16.89 -6.94 9.03
C ALA A 113 17.12 -5.87 7.97
N GLN A 114 16.93 -6.20 6.68
CA GLN A 114 17.01 -5.22 5.60
C GLN A 114 15.94 -4.14 5.72
N TYR A 115 14.70 -4.51 6.06
CA TYR A 115 13.61 -3.57 6.23
C TYR A 115 13.91 -2.59 7.36
N PHE A 116 14.20 -3.07 8.58
CA PHE A 116 14.46 -2.23 9.74
C PHE A 116 15.78 -1.44 9.64
N SER A 117 16.81 -1.98 8.99
CA SER A 117 18.02 -1.23 8.63
C SER A 117 17.71 -0.07 7.69
N SER A 118 16.74 -0.22 6.78
CA SER A 118 16.31 0.88 5.91
C SER A 118 15.33 1.85 6.58
N VAL A 119 14.69 1.46 7.69
CA VAL A 119 13.91 2.37 8.55
C VAL A 119 14.86 3.26 9.35
N ASP A 120 15.83 2.66 10.05
CA ASP A 120 16.89 3.36 10.77
C ASP A 120 18.16 2.49 10.82
N SER A 121 19.13 2.85 9.99
CA SER A 121 20.42 2.13 9.89
C SER A 121 21.36 2.37 11.07
N THR A 122 21.05 3.32 11.96
CA THR A 122 21.91 3.71 13.09
C THR A 122 21.53 3.04 14.40
N ARG A 123 20.41 2.33 14.41
CA ARG A 123 19.82 1.70 15.59
C ARG A 123 19.84 0.18 15.48
N GLU A 124 20.18 -0.48 16.57
CA GLU A 124 19.92 -1.91 16.76
C GLU A 124 18.48 -2.10 17.23
N TRP A 125 17.73 -2.95 16.53
CA TRP A 125 16.33 -3.22 16.82
C TRP A 125 16.19 -4.51 17.63
N THR A 126 15.51 -4.41 18.77
CA THR A 126 15.10 -5.56 19.56
C THR A 126 13.81 -6.17 19.03
N MET A 127 13.58 -7.46 19.32
CA MET A 127 12.32 -8.12 18.96
C MET A 127 11.08 -7.40 19.53
N ARG A 128 11.15 -6.85 20.74
CA ARG A 128 10.06 -6.04 21.32
C ARG A 128 9.73 -4.82 20.46
N GLU A 129 10.75 -4.05 20.07
CA GLU A 129 10.55 -2.83 19.28
C GLU A 129 10.03 -3.15 17.89
N ILE A 130 10.45 -4.28 17.30
CA ILE A 130 9.91 -4.79 16.05
C ILE A 130 8.44 -5.16 16.22
N ALA A 131 8.08 -5.83 17.32
CA ALA A 131 6.70 -6.21 17.62
C ALA A 131 5.80 -4.97 17.73
N GLU A 132 6.25 -3.98 18.49
CA GLU A 132 5.55 -2.71 18.69
C GLU A 132 5.42 -1.96 17.36
N PHE A 133 6.48 -1.91 16.53
CA PHE A 133 6.43 -1.30 15.21
C PHE A 133 5.41 -1.99 14.29
N LEU A 134 5.43 -3.33 14.24
CA LEU A 134 4.56 -4.12 13.37
C LEU A 134 3.11 -4.15 13.87
N SER A 135 2.86 -3.79 15.13
CA SER A 135 1.55 -3.86 15.77
C SER A 135 0.52 -2.90 15.16
N ILE A 136 0.99 -1.84 14.50
CA ILE A 136 0.16 -0.91 13.74
C ILE A 136 0.54 -1.00 12.27
N ALA A 137 -0.39 -1.50 11.44
CA ALA A 137 -0.24 -1.60 9.99
C ALA A 137 0.96 -2.42 9.47
N SER A 138 1.58 -3.27 10.30
CA SER A 138 2.67 -4.17 9.90
C SER A 138 3.86 -3.40 9.29
N VAL A 139 4.22 -3.69 8.03
CA VAL A 139 5.33 -3.02 7.31
C VAL A 139 4.88 -1.81 6.48
N ILE A 140 3.64 -1.34 6.68
CA ILE A 140 3.11 -0.17 5.97
C ILE A 140 3.53 1.10 6.72
N PRO A 141 4.04 2.14 6.03
CA PRO A 141 4.35 3.41 6.68
C PRO A 141 3.12 4.06 7.36
N VAL A 142 3.31 4.49 8.61
CA VAL A 142 2.28 5.12 9.47
C VAL A 142 2.62 6.59 9.74
N PRO A 143 2.42 7.52 8.78
CA PRO A 143 2.63 8.93 9.05
C PRO A 143 1.55 9.44 10.02
N VAL A 144 1.98 10.17 11.05
CA VAL A 144 1.09 10.73 12.07
C VAL A 144 1.19 12.25 12.04
N GLY A 145 0.06 12.94 11.86
CA GLY A 145 0.07 14.40 11.83
C GLY A 145 -1.27 15.04 11.49
N ASP A 146 -1.26 16.37 11.48
CA ASP A 146 -2.38 17.11 10.90
C ASP A 146 -2.54 16.82 9.39
N TYR A 147 -3.72 17.16 8.87
CA TYR A 147 -4.07 16.91 7.47
C TYR A 147 -3.10 17.53 6.45
N ARG A 148 -2.40 18.63 6.78
CA ARG A 148 -1.43 19.26 5.88
C ARG A 148 -0.14 18.45 5.84
N ARG A 149 0.34 18.01 7.00
CA ARG A 149 1.50 17.14 7.12
C ARG A 149 1.26 15.80 6.43
N ILE A 150 0.05 15.25 6.54
CA ILE A 150 -0.32 14.04 5.80
C ILE A 150 -0.34 14.32 4.29
N ALA A 151 -0.86 15.47 3.82
CA ALA A 151 -0.75 15.82 2.41
C ALA A 151 0.71 15.98 1.94
N ASP A 152 1.60 16.56 2.77
CA ASP A 152 3.04 16.66 2.50
C ASP A 152 3.68 15.26 2.35
N GLU A 153 3.26 14.30 3.17
CA GLU A 153 3.71 12.92 3.10
C GLU A 153 3.35 12.29 1.75
N PHE A 154 2.08 12.36 1.33
CA PHE A 154 1.64 11.84 0.04
C PHE A 154 2.39 12.49 -1.13
N GLU A 155 2.59 13.81 -1.07
CA GLU A 155 3.39 14.55 -2.05
C GLU A 155 4.83 14.03 -2.09
N ARG A 156 5.45 13.76 -0.93
CA ARG A 156 6.80 13.22 -0.86
C ARG A 156 6.91 11.85 -1.54
N TRP A 157 5.96 10.95 -1.30
CA TRP A 157 5.93 9.65 -1.97
C TRP A 157 5.75 9.75 -3.49
N ILE A 158 4.98 10.73 -3.95
CA ILE A 158 4.81 11.01 -5.38
C ILE A 158 6.12 11.52 -5.99
N VAL A 159 6.67 12.61 -5.43
CA VAL A 159 7.78 13.36 -6.01
C VAL A 159 9.10 12.63 -5.83
N GLU A 160 9.40 12.20 -4.60
CA GLU A 160 10.67 11.55 -4.28
C GLU A 160 10.61 10.04 -4.55
N GLY A 161 9.50 9.38 -4.18
CA GLY A 161 9.33 7.94 -4.37
C GLY A 161 8.99 7.51 -5.80
N GLY A 162 8.52 8.43 -6.64
CA GLY A 162 8.15 8.13 -8.04
C GLY A 162 6.84 7.35 -8.20
N VAL A 163 5.98 7.38 -7.17
CA VAL A 163 4.63 6.77 -7.16
C VAL A 163 3.71 7.57 -8.08
N ASP A 164 3.04 6.90 -9.02
CA ASP A 164 2.20 7.53 -10.06
C ASP A 164 0.87 6.79 -10.34
N GLY A 165 0.65 5.65 -9.67
CA GLY A 165 -0.61 4.91 -9.64
C GLY A 165 -1.49 5.26 -8.44
N GLY A 166 -0.96 5.99 -7.46
CA GLY A 166 -1.67 6.38 -6.25
C GLY A 166 -1.41 5.44 -5.08
N PHE A 167 -2.35 5.43 -4.15
CA PHE A 167 -2.14 4.86 -2.82
C PHE A 167 -3.25 3.87 -2.46
N ASN A 168 -2.84 2.75 -1.89
CA ASN A 168 -3.71 1.85 -1.16
C ASN A 168 -3.78 2.36 0.29
N PHE A 169 -4.89 3.00 0.62
CA PHE A 169 -5.10 3.57 1.95
C PHE A 169 -5.45 2.45 2.93
N PHE A 170 -4.59 2.26 3.93
CA PHE A 170 -4.81 1.26 4.97
C PHE A 170 -5.37 1.94 6.22
N SER A 171 -6.65 1.68 6.53
CA SER A 171 -7.29 2.18 7.74
C SER A 171 -6.92 1.30 8.94
N ILE A 172 -6.63 1.96 10.06
CA ILE A 172 -6.36 1.33 11.37
C ILE A 172 -7.65 1.32 12.20
N ASP A 173 -8.40 2.42 12.22
CA ASP A 173 -9.71 2.57 12.85
C ASP A 173 -10.80 2.84 11.79
N SER A 174 -11.42 1.75 11.32
CA SER A 174 -12.44 1.79 10.28
C SER A 174 -13.86 1.84 10.89
N PRO A 175 -14.77 2.69 10.39
CA PRO A 175 -14.66 3.52 9.17
C PRO A 175 -14.16 4.95 9.41
N VAL A 176 -13.78 5.31 10.65
CA VAL A 176 -13.49 6.70 11.08
C VAL A 176 -12.35 7.31 10.27
N ASP A 177 -11.31 6.54 9.97
CA ASP A 177 -10.16 7.02 9.20
C ASP A 177 -10.55 7.44 7.78
N TYR A 178 -11.43 6.68 7.12
CA TYR A 178 -11.86 6.98 5.75
C TYR A 178 -12.59 8.33 5.69
N THR A 179 -13.54 8.55 6.60
CA THR A 179 -14.28 9.81 6.68
C THR A 179 -13.33 10.97 6.99
N THR A 180 -12.45 10.81 7.97
CA THR A 180 -11.47 11.85 8.35
C THR A 180 -10.54 12.20 7.18
N PHE A 181 -10.05 11.19 6.45
CA PHE A 181 -9.19 11.41 5.30
C PHE A 181 -9.91 12.12 4.14
N VAL A 182 -11.14 11.69 3.84
CA VAL A 182 -11.98 12.29 2.80
C VAL A 182 -12.34 13.73 3.13
N ASP A 183 -12.63 14.04 4.40
CA ASP A 183 -13.06 15.38 4.80
C ASP A 183 -11.89 16.36 4.93
N LEU A 184 -10.71 15.90 5.36
CA LEU A 184 -9.58 16.77 5.67
C LEU A 184 -8.44 16.72 4.63
N VAL A 185 -8.04 15.53 4.20
CA VAL A 185 -6.83 15.35 3.38
C VAL A 185 -7.15 15.44 1.89
N VAL A 186 -8.24 14.84 1.43
CA VAL A 186 -8.65 14.89 0.01
C VAL A 186 -8.78 16.33 -0.51
N PRO A 187 -9.44 17.29 0.19
CA PRO A 187 -9.50 18.67 -0.27
C PRO A 187 -8.12 19.34 -0.35
N GLU A 188 -7.23 19.02 0.58
CA GLU A 188 -5.87 19.55 0.58
C GLU A 188 -5.04 19.00 -0.60
N LEU A 189 -5.13 17.70 -0.89
CA LEU A 189 -4.51 17.09 -2.07
C LEU A 189 -5.07 17.66 -3.37
N GLN A 190 -6.39 17.88 -3.45
CA GLN A 190 -7.02 18.52 -4.60
C GLN A 190 -6.60 19.99 -4.76
N ARG A 191 -6.42 20.73 -3.66
CA ARG A 191 -5.91 22.11 -3.67
C ARG A 191 -4.50 22.18 -4.24
N ARG A 192 -3.67 21.18 -3.95
CA ARG A 192 -2.30 21.03 -4.47
C ARG A 192 -2.22 20.48 -5.89
N GLY A 193 -3.35 20.03 -6.46
CA GLY A 193 -3.36 19.38 -7.78
C GLY A 193 -2.81 17.95 -7.78
N LEU A 194 -2.68 17.33 -6.60
CA LEU A 194 -2.20 15.96 -6.41
C LEU A 194 -3.33 14.92 -6.46
N LEU A 195 -4.59 15.36 -6.55
CA LEU A 195 -5.72 14.46 -6.66
C LEU A 195 -6.78 15.06 -7.59
N ARG A 196 -7.42 14.19 -8.36
CA ARG A 196 -8.52 14.57 -9.26
C ARG A 196 -9.68 15.16 -8.48
N LYS A 197 -10.40 16.10 -9.10
CA LYS A 197 -11.63 16.68 -8.55
C LYS A 197 -12.88 15.92 -8.97
N GLU A 198 -12.85 15.36 -10.17
CA GLU A 198 -13.97 14.64 -10.77
C GLU A 198 -13.48 13.39 -11.54
N TYR A 199 -14.39 12.46 -11.79
CA TYR A 199 -14.13 11.27 -12.61
C TYR A 199 -14.61 11.54 -14.03
N GLU A 200 -13.68 11.61 -14.98
CA GLU A 200 -14.02 12.00 -16.36
C GLU A 200 -14.15 10.84 -17.34
N ALA A 201 -13.73 9.63 -16.96
CA ALA A 201 -13.72 8.44 -17.80
C ALA A 201 -14.70 7.36 -17.29
N SER A 202 -14.91 6.30 -18.09
CA SER A 202 -15.91 5.27 -17.80
C SER A 202 -15.31 3.95 -17.32
N THR A 203 -14.04 3.67 -17.64
CA THR A 203 -13.35 2.46 -17.18
C THR A 203 -12.17 2.78 -16.28
N LEU A 204 -11.82 1.84 -15.40
CA LEU A 204 -10.65 1.95 -14.53
C LEU A 204 -9.36 2.18 -15.32
N ARG A 205 -9.20 1.50 -16.47
CA ARG A 205 -8.05 1.66 -17.35
C ARG A 205 -7.94 3.10 -17.85
N GLU A 206 -9.05 3.68 -18.32
CA GLU A 206 -9.05 5.07 -18.77
C GLU A 206 -8.76 6.06 -17.62
N HIS A 207 -9.17 5.75 -16.40
CA HIS A 207 -8.82 6.60 -15.25
C HIS A 207 -7.32 6.62 -14.92
N TYR A 208 -6.58 5.56 -15.26
CA TYR A 208 -5.12 5.46 -15.07
C TYR A 208 -4.32 5.99 -16.25
N PHE A 209 -4.80 5.79 -17.48
CA PHE A 209 -4.02 6.04 -18.70
C PHE A 209 -4.60 7.13 -19.61
N GLY A 210 -5.70 7.76 -19.21
CA GLY A 210 -6.42 8.76 -19.99
C GLY A 210 -7.49 8.14 -20.89
N LYS A 211 -8.35 8.99 -21.46
CA LYS A 211 -9.41 8.57 -22.39
C LYS A 211 -8.79 7.95 -23.65
N GLY A 212 -9.31 6.79 -24.03
CA GLY A 212 -8.79 6.01 -25.15
C GLY A 212 -9.56 4.69 -25.30
N PRO A 213 -9.06 3.77 -26.13
CA PRO A 213 -9.67 2.44 -26.22
C PRO A 213 -9.63 1.77 -24.84
N PRO A 214 -10.73 1.18 -24.33
CA PRO A 214 -10.77 0.55 -23.01
C PRO A 214 -10.06 -0.83 -22.99
N ARG A 215 -8.98 -0.97 -23.77
CA ARG A 215 -8.23 -2.20 -24.00
C ARG A 215 -6.75 -2.00 -23.67
N LEU A 216 -6.02 -3.10 -23.58
CA LEU A 216 -4.57 -3.08 -23.39
C LEU A 216 -3.90 -2.25 -24.50
N ALA A 217 -2.89 -1.47 -24.12
CA ALA A 217 -2.05 -0.76 -25.07
C ALA A 217 -1.32 -1.74 -26.00
N ASN A 218 -1.01 -1.30 -27.23
CA ASN A 218 -0.45 -2.16 -28.28
C ASN A 218 0.91 -2.78 -27.92
N ASP A 219 1.66 -2.12 -27.04
CA ASP A 219 2.95 -2.55 -26.52
C ASP A 219 2.83 -3.55 -25.35
N HIS A 220 1.63 -3.74 -24.79
CA HIS A 220 1.38 -4.72 -23.75
C HIS A 220 1.35 -6.14 -24.36
N PRO A 221 2.01 -7.17 -23.76
CA PRO A 221 2.07 -8.52 -24.34
C PRO A 221 0.70 -9.14 -24.63
N GLY A 222 -0.31 -8.83 -23.82
CA GLY A 222 -1.68 -9.30 -24.04
C GLY A 222 -2.33 -8.77 -25.33
N ALA A 223 -1.88 -7.62 -25.87
CA ALA A 223 -2.41 -7.07 -27.11
C ALA A 223 -2.06 -7.92 -28.35
N ALA A 224 -1.00 -8.74 -28.28
CA ALA A 224 -0.62 -9.65 -29.37
C ALA A 224 -1.69 -10.73 -29.64
N TYR A 225 -2.54 -11.02 -28.66
CA TYR A 225 -3.63 -12.00 -28.76
C TYR A 225 -5.00 -11.34 -29.01
N SER A 226 -5.03 -10.01 -29.16
CA SER A 226 -6.26 -9.28 -29.48
C SER A 226 -6.57 -9.43 -30.97
N VAL A 227 -7.77 -9.92 -31.30
CA VAL A 227 -8.31 -9.86 -32.66
C VAL A 227 -8.67 -8.43 -33.10
N TYR A 228 -8.65 -7.48 -32.17
CA TYR A 228 -8.82 -6.06 -32.38
C TYR A 228 -7.50 -5.34 -32.05
N ARG A 229 -6.53 -5.36 -32.97
CA ARG A 229 -5.34 -4.50 -32.85
C ARG A 229 -5.75 -3.06 -33.08
N ILE A 230 -5.38 -2.16 -32.18
CA ILE A 230 -5.59 -0.72 -32.37
C ILE A 230 -4.62 -0.31 -33.48
N ALA A 231 -5.13 0.12 -34.64
CA ALA A 231 -4.27 0.65 -35.69
C ALA A 231 -3.45 1.82 -35.13
N PRO A 232 -2.14 1.91 -35.41
CA PRO A 232 -1.35 3.06 -34.95
C PRO A 232 -1.96 4.34 -35.51
N PRO A 233 -2.04 5.44 -34.74
CA PRO A 233 -2.52 6.71 -35.26
C PRO A 233 -1.60 7.15 -36.42
N LEU A 234 -2.21 7.59 -37.53
CA LEU A 234 -1.49 8.26 -38.61
C LEU A 234 -0.86 9.53 -38.02
N PHE A 235 0.45 9.52 -37.80
CA PHE A 235 1.18 10.66 -37.27
C PHE A 235 1.03 11.86 -38.22
N ASN A 236 0.41 12.94 -37.74
CA ASN A 236 0.63 14.27 -38.28
C ASN A 236 1.61 14.99 -37.33
N VAL A 237 2.73 15.45 -37.88
CA VAL A 237 3.84 16.03 -37.15
C VAL A 237 3.50 17.47 -36.76
N ALA A 238 3.33 17.75 -35.46
CA ALA A 238 3.50 19.09 -34.89
C ALA A 238 3.94 19.02 -33.41
N ARG A 239 4.88 19.90 -33.06
CA ARG A 239 5.77 19.93 -31.88
C ARG A 239 5.12 20.39 -30.55
N PRO A 240 5.85 20.33 -29.41
CA PRO A 240 5.29 20.00 -28.10
C PRO A 240 4.81 21.21 -27.29
N ARG A 241 3.87 20.98 -26.38
CA ARG A 241 3.66 21.83 -25.20
C ARG A 241 3.73 20.95 -23.95
N HIS A 242 4.69 21.26 -23.10
CA HIS A 242 4.81 20.68 -21.77
C HIS A 242 3.62 21.11 -20.90
N ARG A 243 2.90 20.12 -20.37
CA ARG A 243 2.15 20.23 -19.11
C ARG A 243 2.08 18.84 -18.52
N VAL A 244 2.60 18.69 -17.30
CA VAL A 244 2.46 17.48 -16.50
C VAL A 244 1.07 17.56 -15.88
N GLU A 245 0.11 16.81 -16.42
CA GLU A 245 -1.16 16.52 -15.75
C GLU A 245 -1.04 15.10 -15.16
N GLN A 246 -0.90 15.00 -13.84
CA GLN A 246 -0.94 13.73 -13.12
C GLN A 246 -2.29 13.64 -12.39
N ALA A 247 -3.12 12.68 -12.80
CA ALA A 247 -4.36 12.35 -12.11
C ALA A 247 -4.15 11.07 -11.28
N PHE A 248 -4.14 11.21 -9.96
CA PHE A 248 -3.95 10.07 -9.04
C PHE A 248 -5.26 9.36 -8.74
N ILE A 249 -5.20 8.04 -8.52
CA ILE A 249 -6.34 7.20 -8.11
C ILE A 249 -6.12 6.80 -6.65
N LEU A 250 -7.04 7.22 -5.78
CA LEU A 250 -7.21 6.59 -4.48
C LEU A 250 -8.19 5.43 -4.68
N THR A 251 -7.74 4.19 -4.47
CA THR A 251 -8.64 3.04 -4.53
C THR A 251 -9.14 2.78 -3.11
N MET A 252 -10.34 3.27 -2.78
CA MET A 252 -11.04 2.91 -1.54
C MET A 252 -11.99 1.76 -1.81
N ALA A 253 -11.83 0.64 -1.08
CA ALA A 253 -12.84 -0.41 -1.08
C ALA A 253 -14.08 0.09 -0.32
N ARG A 254 -15.17 0.32 -1.04
CA ARG A 254 -16.46 0.67 -0.45
C ARG A 254 -17.07 -0.60 0.14
N VAL A 255 -17.25 -0.65 1.47
CA VAL A 255 -18.08 -1.69 2.10
C VAL A 255 -19.50 -1.13 2.20
N ASP A 256 -20.37 -1.54 1.28
CA ASP A 256 -21.81 -1.24 1.36
C ASP A 256 -22.46 -2.13 2.42
N TYR A 257 -22.84 -1.54 3.55
CA TYR A 257 -23.79 -2.16 4.48
C TYR A 257 -25.21 -1.69 4.14
N GLY A 258 -25.83 -2.34 3.15
CA GLY A 258 -27.20 -2.08 2.72
C GLY A 258 -28.01 -3.37 2.53
N GLU A 259 -28.97 -3.57 3.42
CA GLU A 259 -30.14 -4.47 3.32
C GLU A 259 -29.92 -5.98 3.14
N LEU A 260 -29.85 -6.70 4.27
CA LEU A 260 -30.28 -8.10 4.36
C LEU A 260 -31.51 -8.20 5.26
N VAL A 261 -32.69 -7.91 4.71
CA VAL A 261 -33.97 -8.29 5.32
C VAL A 261 -34.72 -9.26 4.40
N GLY A 262 -34.71 -10.55 4.79
CA GLY A 262 -35.74 -11.53 4.47
C GLY A 262 -35.26 -12.87 3.87
N PRO A 263 -35.98 -13.99 4.04
CA PRO A 263 -36.90 -14.39 5.11
C PRO A 263 -36.36 -15.56 5.95
N LYS A 264 -36.96 -15.73 7.14
CA LYS A 264 -36.71 -16.80 8.11
C LYS A 264 -36.69 -18.19 7.45
N ARG A 265 -35.57 -18.91 7.56
CA ARG A 265 -35.55 -20.38 7.46
C ARG A 265 -35.28 -20.99 8.82
N THR A 266 -36.29 -21.70 9.28
CA THR A 266 -36.35 -22.52 10.48
C THR A 266 -35.37 -23.70 10.41
N GLY A 267 -34.66 -23.94 11.52
CA GLY A 267 -34.30 -25.29 11.95
C GLY A 267 -32.93 -25.84 11.53
N ARG A 268 -31.93 -25.64 12.39
CA ARG A 268 -31.16 -26.71 13.05
C ARG A 268 -30.17 -26.08 14.03
N ARG A 269 -30.41 -26.28 15.33
CA ARG A 269 -29.41 -26.04 16.37
C ARG A 269 -28.34 -27.14 16.24
N SER A 270 -27.08 -26.75 16.08
CA SER A 270 -25.95 -27.58 16.46
C SER A 270 -25.12 -26.77 17.45
N ALA A 271 -25.03 -27.29 18.67
CA ALA A 271 -24.30 -26.69 19.76
C ALA A 271 -22.83 -27.07 19.64
N TYR A 272 -21.96 -26.08 19.44
CA TYR A 272 -20.54 -26.17 19.78
C TYR A 272 -20.26 -25.13 20.86
N HIS A 273 -20.54 -25.48 22.11
CA HIS A 273 -19.92 -24.84 23.25
C HIS A 273 -18.59 -25.55 23.49
N ALA A 274 -17.48 -24.91 23.13
CA ALA A 274 -16.19 -25.21 23.71
C ALA A 274 -15.93 -24.19 24.83
N PRO A 275 -15.49 -24.61 26.03
CA PRO A 275 -15.16 -23.68 27.10
C PRO A 275 -13.89 -22.89 26.74
N PHE A 276 -13.95 -21.57 26.94
CA PHE A 276 -12.80 -20.68 26.86
C PHE A 276 -11.77 -21.11 27.91
N ARG A 277 -10.62 -21.63 27.47
CA ARG A 277 -9.47 -21.85 28.34
C ARG A 277 -8.66 -20.54 28.35
N PRO A 278 -8.30 -19.99 29.52
CA PRO A 278 -7.35 -18.89 29.57
C PRO A 278 -6.02 -19.35 28.95
N SER A 279 -5.49 -18.52 28.06
CA SER A 279 -4.15 -18.68 27.49
C SER A 279 -3.11 -18.69 28.63
N PRO A 280 -2.03 -19.50 28.55
CA PRO A 280 -0.87 -19.26 29.39
C PRO A 280 -0.39 -17.81 29.21
N ARG A 281 0.09 -17.20 30.30
CA ARG A 281 0.58 -15.82 30.30
C ARG A 281 1.60 -15.62 29.18
N SER A 282 1.49 -14.46 28.55
CA SER A 282 2.39 -13.99 27.52
C SER A 282 3.85 -14.08 27.99
N PRO A 283 4.80 -14.50 27.14
CA PRO A 283 6.22 -14.30 27.42
C PRO A 283 6.64 -12.82 27.37
N PHE A 284 5.71 -11.90 27.07
CA PHE A 284 5.93 -10.45 27.00
C PHE A 284 5.41 -9.65 28.20
N GLU A 285 4.79 -10.30 29.19
CA GLU A 285 4.42 -9.72 30.51
C GLU A 285 5.59 -9.65 31.50
#